data_AF-A0A437PZU0-F1
#
_entry.id   AF-A0A437PZU0-F1
#
_cell.length_a   1.000
_cell.length_b   1.000
_cell.length_c   1.000
_cell.angle_alpha   90.00
_cell.angle_beta   90.00
_cell.angle_gamma   90.00
#
_symmetry.space_group_name_H-M   'P 1'
#
loop_
_entity.id
_entity.type
_entity.pdbx_description
1 polymer ?
#
loop_
_entity_poly.entity_id
_entity_poly.type
_entity_poly.pdbx_seq_one_letter_code
_entity_poly.pdbx_strand_id
1 'polypeptide(L)'
;MRPAVWRATVRPLTTSVGRGYRLRAPGGVLVSYAFSGRPGRMVADTVRGAARVKLMNLRPGRRAALSMVPNELSADHTWYRESLRRLLAMAADGSIDTAVGAVRPLTEAADVHRALERRELTGKAVLTPA
;
A
#
# COMPACT_ATOMS: atom_id res chain seq x y z
N MET A 1 19.21 -12.95 21.00
CA MET A 1 18.02 -12.06 21.02
C MET A 1 17.13 -12.48 19.84
N ARG A 2 15.96 -13.07 20.07
CA ARG A 2 15.09 -13.61 18.99
C ARG A 2 14.14 -12.51 18.50
N PRO A 3 13.93 -12.33 17.17
CA PRO A 3 12.99 -11.34 16.68
C PRO A 3 11.56 -11.79 16.98
N ALA A 4 10.77 -10.89 17.57
CA ALA A 4 9.37 -11.13 17.86
C ALA A 4 8.58 -11.28 16.56
N VAL A 5 8.09 -12.50 16.30
CA VAL A 5 7.21 -12.80 15.18
C VAL A 5 5.82 -12.27 15.50
N TRP A 6 5.50 -11.08 14.98
CA TRP A 6 4.17 -10.49 15.07
C TRP A 6 3.20 -11.26 14.18
N ARG A 7 2.48 -12.24 14.74
CA ARG A 7 1.30 -12.84 14.10
C ARG A 7 0.11 -11.88 14.27
N ALA A 8 -0.09 -10.99 13.29
CA ALA A 8 -1.32 -10.20 13.22
C ALA A 8 -2.46 -11.11 12.74
N THR A 9 -3.32 -11.54 13.67
CA THR A 9 -4.59 -12.20 13.34
C THR A 9 -5.52 -11.19 12.66
N VAL A 10 -5.57 -11.22 11.32
CA VAL A 10 -6.51 -10.39 10.56
C VAL A 10 -7.91 -10.99 10.69
N ARG A 11 -8.67 -10.55 11.70
CA ARG A 11 -10.11 -10.78 11.77
C ARG A 11 -10.79 -10.07 10.59
N PRO A 12 -11.65 -10.75 9.80
CA PRO A 12 -12.50 -10.04 8.86
C PRO A 12 -13.51 -9.19 9.65
N LEU A 13 -14.04 -8.13 9.01
CA LEU A 13 -15.07 -7.18 9.46
C LEU A 13 -14.55 -5.76 9.74
N THR A 14 -15.06 -4.81 8.94
CA THR A 14 -14.76 -3.36 8.80
C THR A 14 -13.49 -3.02 8.00
N THR A 15 -13.67 -2.26 6.91
CA THR A 15 -12.58 -1.73 6.07
C THR A 15 -11.50 -1.04 6.92
N SER A 16 -10.23 -1.42 6.75
CA SER A 16 -9.06 -0.90 7.48
C SER A 16 -9.07 0.63 7.70
N VAL A 17 -9.49 1.38 6.68
CA VAL A 17 -9.62 2.85 6.67
C VAL A 17 -10.49 3.38 7.82
N GLY A 18 -11.62 2.71 8.13
CA GLY A 18 -12.55 3.15 9.17
C GLY A 18 -12.04 2.95 10.59
N ARG A 19 -11.23 1.92 10.84
CA ARG A 19 -10.54 1.75 12.13
C ARG A 19 -9.38 2.73 12.26
N GLY A 20 -8.55 2.85 11.23
CA GLY A 20 -7.42 3.80 11.23
C GLY A 20 -7.86 5.23 11.51
N TYR A 21 -9.00 5.65 10.94
CA TYR A 21 -9.58 6.98 11.21
C TYR A 21 -10.02 7.21 12.66
N ARG A 22 -10.41 6.15 13.38
CA ARG A 22 -10.86 6.25 14.79
C ARG A 22 -9.70 6.22 15.78
N LEU A 23 -8.61 5.51 15.46
CA LEU A 23 -7.45 5.33 16.33
C LEU A 23 -6.45 6.50 16.27
N ARG A 24 -6.73 7.52 15.46
CA ARG A 24 -5.82 8.61 15.20
C ARG A 24 -5.84 9.64 16.32
N ALA A 25 -4.67 10.03 16.80
CA ALA A 25 -4.51 11.15 17.73
C ALA A 25 -5.08 12.48 17.16
N PRO A 26 -5.44 13.44 18.04
CA PRO A 26 -5.75 14.80 17.63
C PRO A 26 -4.66 15.38 16.73
N GLY A 27 -5.04 16.05 15.64
CA GLY A 27 -4.08 16.62 14.67
C GLY A 27 -3.43 15.65 13.68
N GLY A 28 -3.54 14.32 13.86
CA GLY A 28 -2.94 13.35 12.92
C GLY A 28 -3.52 13.41 11.50
N VAL A 29 -2.98 12.62 10.58
CA VAL A 29 -3.55 12.44 9.22
C VAL A 29 -3.68 10.95 8.92
N LEU A 30 -4.85 10.51 8.44
CA LEU A 30 -5.00 9.17 7.89
C LEU A 30 -4.57 9.20 6.43
N VAL A 31 -3.51 8.50 6.05
CA VAL A 31 -3.09 8.38 4.65
C VAL A 31 -3.55 7.03 4.09
N SER A 32 -4.36 7.07 3.03
CA SER A 32 -4.75 5.87 2.29
C SER A 32 -3.92 5.79 1.01
N TYR A 33 -3.15 4.71 0.86
CA TYR A 33 -2.19 4.54 -0.24
C TYR A 33 -2.68 3.64 -1.38
N ALA A 34 -3.76 2.88 -1.16
CA ALA A 34 -4.35 2.00 -2.17
C ALA A 34 -5.78 1.59 -1.79
N PHE A 35 -6.51 1.06 -2.76
CA PHE A 35 -7.75 0.34 -2.55
C PHE A 35 -7.64 -1.07 -3.14
N SER A 36 -7.92 -2.10 -2.34
CA SER A 36 -8.04 -3.46 -2.84
C SER A 36 -9.33 -3.58 -3.66
N GLY A 37 -9.22 -3.37 -4.98
CA GLY A 37 -10.34 -3.48 -5.91
C GLY A 37 -10.64 -4.93 -6.26
N ARG A 38 -11.90 -5.22 -6.55
CA ARG A 38 -12.29 -6.53 -7.11
C ARG A 38 -11.91 -6.60 -8.59
N PRO A 39 -11.51 -7.77 -9.12
CA PRO A 39 -11.32 -7.95 -10.56
C PRO A 39 -12.54 -7.44 -11.34
N GLY A 40 -12.31 -6.63 -12.38
CA GLY A 40 -13.37 -6.01 -13.18
C GLY A 40 -14.11 -4.82 -12.54
N ARG A 41 -13.83 -4.44 -11.29
CA ARG A 41 -14.47 -3.28 -10.61
C ARG A 41 -13.47 -2.26 -10.04
N MET A 42 -12.20 -2.37 -10.41
CA MET A 42 -11.11 -1.58 -9.83
C MET A 42 -11.33 -0.07 -9.91
N VAL A 43 -11.85 0.43 -11.04
CA VAL A 43 -12.15 1.86 -11.23
C VAL A 43 -13.25 2.32 -10.27
N ALA A 44 -14.38 1.58 -10.23
CA ALA A 44 -15.50 1.90 -9.36
C ALA A 44 -15.10 1.84 -7.87
N ASP A 45 -14.28 0.85 -7.48
CA ASP A 45 -13.79 0.71 -6.12
C ASP A 45 -12.81 1.84 -5.75
N THR A 46 -11.95 2.26 -6.68
CA THR A 46 -11.04 3.40 -6.49
C THR A 46 -11.80 4.71 -6.34
N VAL A 47 -12.79 4.98 -7.20
CA VAL A 47 -13.64 6.19 -7.12
C VAL A 47 -14.41 6.20 -5.80
N ARG A 48 -15.02 5.08 -5.42
CA ARG A 48 -15.73 4.94 -4.14
C ARG A 48 -14.80 5.18 -2.95
N GLY A 49 -13.58 4.64 -3.02
CA GLY A 49 -12.55 4.84 -1.99
C GLY A 49 -12.15 6.31 -1.86
N ALA A 50 -11.90 6.98 -2.99
CA ALA A 50 -11.54 8.39 -3.02
C ALA A 50 -12.67 9.29 -2.49
N ALA A 51 -13.91 9.05 -2.93
CA ALA A 51 -15.10 9.76 -2.43
C ALA A 51 -15.27 9.59 -0.91
N ARG A 52 -15.02 8.38 -0.39
CA ARG A 52 -15.07 8.11 1.05
C ARG A 52 -14.01 8.90 1.81
N VAL A 53 -12.76 8.95 1.32
CA VAL A 53 -11.71 9.75 1.96
C VAL A 53 -12.05 11.25 1.95
N LYS A 54 -12.61 11.76 0.85
CA LYS A 54 -13.11 13.14 0.77
C LYS A 54 -14.21 13.42 1.80
N LEU A 55 -15.17 12.52 1.95
CA LEU A 55 -16.24 12.63 2.95
C LEU A 55 -15.68 12.66 4.39
N MET A 56 -14.59 11.93 4.65
CA MET A 56 -13.93 11.92 5.96
C MET A 56 -13.25 13.25 6.32
N ASN A 57 -12.96 14.12 5.34
CA ASN A 57 -12.44 15.47 5.57
C ASN A 57 -13.51 16.49 5.94
N LEU A 58 -14.80 16.17 5.80
CA LEU A 58 -15.88 17.09 6.19
C LEU A 58 -16.04 17.22 7.71
N ARG A 59 -15.42 16.33 8.49
CA ARG A 59 -15.50 16.38 9.96
C ARG A 59 -14.44 17.35 10.52
N PRO A 60 -14.84 18.37 11.31
CA PRO A 60 -13.91 19.34 11.88
C PRO A 60 -12.80 18.65 12.70
N GLY A 61 -11.57 19.16 12.57
CA GLY A 61 -10.39 18.63 13.27
C GLY A 61 -9.88 17.28 12.74
N ARG A 62 -10.44 16.76 11.64
CA ARG A 62 -10.04 15.49 11.04
C ARG A 62 -9.54 15.67 9.61
N ARG A 63 -8.51 14.89 9.27
CA ARG A 63 -7.75 14.93 8.02
C ARG A 63 -7.48 13.51 7.52
N ALA A 64 -7.81 13.27 6.27
CA ALA A 64 -7.51 12.07 5.55
C ALA A 64 -6.96 12.46 4.16
N ALA A 65 -5.85 11.84 3.78
CA ALA A 65 -5.18 12.07 2.52
C ALA A 65 -5.18 10.80 1.68
N LEU A 66 -5.14 10.99 0.37
CA LEU A 66 -4.89 9.94 -0.60
C LEU A 66 -3.48 10.15 -1.13
N SER A 67 -2.64 9.13 -1.04
CA SER A 67 -1.36 9.09 -1.74
C SER A 67 -1.44 7.98 -2.76
N MET A 68 -1.48 8.35 -4.04
CA MET A 68 -1.59 7.40 -5.13
C MET A 68 -0.46 7.73 -6.09
N VAL A 69 0.51 6.82 -6.22
CA VAL A 69 1.72 7.05 -7.03
C VAL A 69 1.41 7.57 -8.43
N PRO A 70 0.42 7.05 -9.18
CA PRO A 70 0.09 7.61 -10.50
C PRO A 70 -0.33 9.08 -10.46
N ASN A 71 -1.09 9.48 -9.44
CA ASN A 71 -1.54 10.87 -9.28
C ASN A 71 -0.39 11.79 -8.89
N GLU A 72 0.47 11.36 -7.95
CA GLU A 72 1.62 12.15 -7.54
C GLU A 72 2.67 12.28 -8.65
N LEU A 73 2.92 11.20 -9.40
CA LEU A 73 3.76 11.23 -10.60
C LEU A 73 3.24 12.22 -11.65
N SER A 74 1.92 12.23 -11.87
CA SER A 74 1.32 13.16 -12.84
C SER A 74 1.33 14.62 -12.39
N ALA A 75 1.29 14.87 -11.08
CA ALA A 75 1.24 16.20 -10.49
C ALA A 75 2.63 16.84 -10.42
N ASP A 76 3.65 16.07 -10.04
CA ASP A 76 5.02 16.55 -9.93
C ASP A 76 6.03 15.44 -10.25
N HIS A 77 6.43 15.40 -11.51
CA HIS A 77 7.38 14.42 -12.00
C HIS A 77 8.79 14.64 -11.43
N THR A 78 9.18 15.89 -11.14
CA THR A 78 10.49 16.21 -10.57
C THR A 78 10.60 15.68 -9.16
N TRP A 79 9.61 15.99 -8.31
CA TRP A 79 9.51 15.47 -6.95
C TRP A 79 9.54 13.94 -6.92
N TYR A 80 8.83 13.28 -7.84
CA TYR A 80 8.82 11.82 -7.91
C TYR A 80 10.21 11.25 -8.23
N ARG A 81 10.90 11.82 -9.22
CA ARG A 81 12.25 11.38 -9.62
C ARG A 81 13.26 11.55 -8.49
N GLU A 82 13.22 12.69 -7.80
CA GLU A 82 14.10 12.96 -6.66
C GLU A 82 13.83 12.01 -5.50
N SER A 83 12.54 11.78 -5.18
CA SER A 83 12.13 10.86 -4.13
C SER A 83 12.56 9.43 -4.44
N LEU A 84 12.34 8.96 -5.67
CA LEU A 84 12.77 7.63 -6.10
C LEU A 84 14.29 7.49 -6.04
N ARG A 85 15.05 8.48 -6.52
CA ARG A 85 16.52 8.48 -6.43
C ARG A 85 17.00 8.33 -4.99
N ARG A 86 16.38 9.05 -4.05
CA ARG A 86 16.70 8.96 -2.63
C ARG A 86 16.39 7.58 -2.05
N LEU A 87 15.22 7.01 -2.36
CA LEU A 87 14.85 5.67 -1.90
C LEU A 87 15.81 4.59 -2.43
N LEU A 88 16.25 4.70 -3.69
CA LEU A 88 17.23 3.77 -4.27
C LEU A 88 18.61 3.92 -3.62
N ALA A 89 19.05 5.15 -3.34
CA ALA A 89 20.29 5.38 -2.60
C ALA A 89 20.23 4.75 -1.20
N MET A 90 19.11 4.94 -0.50
CA MET A 90 18.87 4.34 0.82
C MET A 90 18.86 2.80 0.79
N ALA A 91 18.32 2.22 -0.29
CA ALA A 91 18.36 0.76 -0.45
C ALA A 91 19.80 0.27 -0.76
N ALA A 92 20.55 1.02 -1.56
CA ALA A 92 21.93 0.68 -1.93
C ALA A 92 22.91 0.82 -0.75
N ASP A 93 22.71 1.81 0.12
CA ASP A 93 23.53 2.03 1.33
C ASP A 93 23.07 1.22 2.56
N GLY A 94 21.95 0.49 2.45
CA GLY A 94 21.41 -0.36 3.50
C GLY A 94 20.65 0.38 4.61
N SER A 95 20.38 1.67 4.47
CA SER A 95 19.57 2.43 5.43
C SER A 95 18.09 2.02 5.42
N ILE A 96 17.61 1.36 4.35
CA ILE A 96 16.33 0.67 4.32
C ILE A 96 16.50 -0.79 3.92
N ASP A 97 15.76 -1.67 4.61
CA ASP A 97 15.66 -3.08 4.24
C ASP A 97 14.51 -3.29 3.25
N THR A 98 14.81 -3.97 2.14
CA THR A 98 13.82 -4.31 1.11
C THR A 98 13.43 -5.78 1.22
N ALA A 99 12.23 -6.03 1.74
CA ALA A 99 11.71 -7.39 1.86
C ALA A 99 11.25 -7.94 0.49
N VAL A 100 12.12 -8.68 -0.20
CA VAL A 100 11.75 -9.49 -1.37
C VAL A 100 11.16 -10.81 -0.87
N GLY A 101 9.86 -10.98 -1.08
CA GLY A 101 9.11 -12.14 -0.57
C GLY A 101 9.21 -13.37 -1.44
N ALA A 102 9.34 -13.18 -2.75
CA ALA A 102 9.52 -14.24 -3.72
C ALA A 102 10.13 -13.70 -5.01
N VAL A 103 11.00 -14.50 -5.63
CA VAL A 103 11.42 -14.35 -7.02
C VAL A 103 10.95 -15.61 -7.75
N ARG A 104 10.18 -15.44 -8.84
CA ARG A 104 9.61 -16.54 -9.62
C ARG A 104 9.70 -16.24 -11.12
N PRO A 105 9.75 -17.25 -12.00
CA PRO A 105 9.61 -17.05 -13.44
C PRO A 105 8.28 -16.37 -13.77
N LEU A 106 8.27 -15.57 -14.84
CA LEU A 106 7.05 -14.92 -15.35
C LEU A 106 5.95 -15.94 -15.70
N THR A 107 6.32 -17.15 -16.11
CA THR A 107 5.39 -18.26 -16.40
C THR A 107 4.56 -18.69 -15.18
N GLU A 108 5.01 -18.39 -13.96
CA GLU A 108 4.32 -18.70 -12.71
C GLU A 108 3.46 -17.53 -12.18
N ALA A 109 3.24 -16.48 -12.97
CA ALA A 109 2.51 -15.28 -12.53
C ALA A 109 1.14 -15.61 -11.92
N ALA A 110 0.40 -16.57 -12.50
CA ALA A 110 -0.90 -16.98 -12.01
C ALA A 110 -0.82 -17.58 -10.58
N ASP A 111 0.19 -18.40 -10.31
CA ASP A 111 0.39 -19.01 -8.99
C ASP A 111 0.85 -17.99 -7.95
N VAL A 112 1.73 -17.07 -8.35
CA VAL A 112 2.13 -15.94 -7.50
C VAL A 112 0.91 -15.09 -7.12
N HIS A 113 0.02 -14.80 -8.06
CA HIS A 113 -1.23 -14.09 -7.77
C HIS A 113 -2.15 -14.86 -6.81
N ARG A 114 -2.35 -16.16 -7.00
CA ARG A 114 -3.13 -17.00 -6.07
C ARG A 114 -2.52 -17.01 -4.66
N ALA A 115 -1.20 -17.09 -4.56
CA ALA A 115 -0.50 -17.04 -3.27
C ALA A 115 -0.66 -15.68 -2.58
N LEU A 116 -0.63 -14.56 -3.33
CA LEU A 116 -0.93 -13.23 -2.81
C LEU A 116 -2.37 -13.12 -2.29
N GLU A 117 -3.35 -13.66 -3.02
CA GLU A 117 -4.76 -13.68 -2.61
C GLU A 117 -4.97 -14.47 -1.31
N ARG A 118 -4.25 -15.59 -1.17
CA ARG A 118 -4.24 -16.45 0.03
C ARG A 118 -3.41 -15.88 1.18
N ARG A 119 -2.69 -14.77 0.97
CA ARG A 119 -1.74 -14.17 1.92
C ARG A 119 -0.58 -15.10 2.32
N GLU A 120 -0.15 -15.95 1.40
CA GLU A 120 0.97 -16.88 1.59
C GLU A 120 2.32 -16.19 1.30
N LEU A 121 2.32 -15.05 0.62
CA LEU A 121 3.51 -14.25 0.33
C LEU A 121 3.53 -12.96 1.18
N THR A 122 4.69 -12.69 1.79
CA THR A 122 4.98 -11.44 2.52
C THR A 122 6.15 -10.74 1.85
N GLY A 123 6.06 -9.44 1.62
CA GLY A 123 7.07 -8.67 0.88
C GLY A 123 6.75 -8.56 -0.61
N LYS A 124 7.71 -8.04 -1.39
CA LYS A 124 7.57 -7.84 -2.83
C LYS A 124 7.77 -9.16 -3.57
N ALA A 125 6.79 -9.55 -4.38
CA ALA A 125 6.98 -10.60 -5.40
C ALA A 125 7.62 -9.98 -6.66
N VAL A 126 8.68 -10.63 -7.15
CA VAL A 126 9.43 -10.25 -8.36
C VAL A 126 9.29 -11.37 -9.38
N LEU A 127 8.89 -11.01 -10.59
CA LEU A 127 8.82 -11.95 -11.71
C LEU A 127 10.00 -11.69 -12.63
N THR A 128 10.78 -12.73 -12.93
CA THR A 128 11.89 -12.65 -13.88
C THR A 128 11.47 -13.14 -15.25
N PRO A 129 11.95 -12.52 -16.35
CA PRO A 129 11.92 -13.16 -17.66
C PRO A 129 12.58 -14.53 -17.56
N ALA A 130 12.04 -15.52 -18.29
CA ALA A 130 12.67 -16.83 -18.40
C ALA A 130 13.97 -16.74 -19.21
#